data_AF-A0A4C1UXS8-F1
#
_entry.id   AF-A0A4C1UXS8-F1
#
_cell.length_a   1.000
_cell.length_b   1.000
_cell.length_c   1.000
_cell.angle_alpha   90.00
_cell.angle_beta   90.00
_cell.angle_gamma   90.00
#
_symmetry.space_group_name_H-M   'P 1'
#
loop_
_entity.id
_entity.type
_entity.pdbx_description
1 polymer ?
#
loop_
_entity_poly.entity_id
_entity_poly.type
_entity_poly.pdbx_seq_one_letter_code
_entity_poly.pdbx_strand_id
1 'polypeptide(L)'
;MEHFGLSHILFEPDKYNPDTLDLLVDEEAREYWLNTCEKLVEKYVKYAISNTEDPTVEIRALKYKTCYVEALKELRINPLAHGQLTIRLLLDVSETCLRSQGFFDLWKQQKKYENESALSQFRSRLAEIDRIHDFRQRWIEICYGVLAGIEIDVIIKGSCLVLHTPKTIKFS
;
A
#
# COMPACT_ATOMS: atom_id res chain seq x y z
N MET A 1 18.47 -22.12 4.72
CA MET A 1 17.87 -20.78 4.77
C MET A 1 18.86 -19.87 4.10
N GLU A 2 18.56 -19.40 2.88
CA GLU A 2 19.39 -18.40 2.22
C GLU A 2 19.38 -17.15 3.11
N HIS A 3 20.56 -16.71 3.54
CA HIS A 3 20.69 -15.40 4.14
C HIS A 3 20.25 -14.40 3.08
N PHE A 4 19.13 -13.69 3.29
CA PHE A 4 18.85 -12.47 2.56
C PHE A 4 20.02 -11.51 2.84
N GLY A 5 21.02 -11.53 1.95
CA GLY A 5 22.22 -10.71 2.09
C GLY A 5 21.84 -9.24 2.01
N LEU A 6 22.56 -8.40 2.77
CA LEU A 6 22.44 -6.96 2.65
C LEU A 6 22.73 -6.53 1.21
N SER A 7 21.94 -5.59 0.69
CA SER A 7 22.05 -5.17 -0.70
C SER A 7 23.43 -4.57 -0.98
N HIS A 8 24.12 -5.06 -2.01
CA HIS A 8 25.48 -4.65 -2.39
C HIS A 8 25.61 -3.19 -2.84
N ILE A 9 24.49 -2.47 -2.98
CA ILE A 9 24.44 -1.04 -3.32
C ILE A 9 24.42 -0.12 -2.09
N LEU A 10 24.24 -0.68 -0.89
CA LEU A 10 24.26 0.10 0.35
C LEU A 10 25.72 0.46 0.68
N PHE A 11 26.00 1.76 0.77
CA PHE A 11 27.33 2.26 1.12
C PHE A 11 27.78 1.79 2.51
N GLU A 12 26.88 1.86 3.50
CA GLU A 12 27.11 1.39 4.87
C GLU A 12 25.92 0.52 5.33
N PRO A 13 25.91 -0.77 4.99
CA PRO A 13 24.82 -1.67 5.32
C PRO A 13 24.51 -1.76 6.82
N ASP A 14 25.55 -1.75 7.66
CA ASP A 14 25.41 -1.87 9.12
C ASP A 14 24.75 -0.64 9.77
N LYS A 15 24.72 0.50 9.08
CA LYS A 15 24.09 1.73 9.55
C LYS A 15 22.72 1.98 8.93
N TYR A 16 22.31 1.15 7.97
CA TYR A 16 21.05 1.33 7.27
C TYR A 16 19.88 0.90 8.16
N ASN A 17 18.96 1.83 8.40
CA ASN A 17 17.67 1.55 9.01
C ASN A 17 16.56 1.84 7.99
N PRO A 18 15.76 0.84 7.56
CA PRO A 18 14.65 1.06 6.64
C PRO A 18 13.46 1.78 7.30
N ASP A 19 13.34 1.71 8.63
CA ASP A 19 12.26 2.34 9.37
C ASP A 19 12.59 3.82 9.61
N THR A 20 11.94 4.71 8.84
CA THR A 20 12.19 6.17 8.87
C THR A 20 11.56 6.88 10.06
N LEU A 21 10.65 6.21 10.78
CA LEU A 21 9.94 6.73 11.94
C LEU A 21 10.11 5.77 13.12
N ASP A 22 10.47 6.33 14.28
CA ASP A 22 10.49 5.60 15.55
C ASP A 22 9.22 5.93 16.35
N LEU A 23 8.25 5.03 16.31
CA LEU A 23 6.97 5.22 16.98
C LEU A 23 7.07 5.05 18.51
N LEU A 24 8.21 4.61 19.06
CA LEU A 24 8.40 4.62 20.52
C LEU A 24 8.65 6.04 21.02
N VAL A 25 9.42 6.82 20.28
CA VAL A 25 9.80 8.19 20.63
C VAL A 25 8.77 9.20 20.15
N ASP A 26 8.27 9.06 18.93
CA ASP A 26 7.29 9.96 18.33
C ASP A 26 5.85 9.54 18.70
N GLU A 27 5.33 10.15 19.76
CA GLU A 27 3.99 9.89 20.27
C GLU A 27 2.87 10.33 19.31
N GLU A 28 3.07 11.44 18.59
CA GLU A 28 2.08 11.95 17.63
C GLU A 28 1.97 10.99 16.44
N ALA A 29 3.11 10.58 15.87
CA ALA A 29 3.15 9.59 14.80
C ALA A 29 2.58 8.24 15.27
N ARG A 30 2.90 7.80 16.49
CA ARG A 30 2.37 6.56 17.07
C ARG A 30 0.84 6.58 17.11
N GLU A 31 0.26 7.63 17.67
CA GLU A 31 -1.20 7.75 17.78
C GLU A 31 -1.85 7.85 16.39
N TYR A 32 -1.25 8.59 15.47
CA TYR A 32 -1.70 8.66 14.08
C TYR A 32 -1.74 7.29 13.41
N TRP A 33 -0.65 6.52 13.50
CA TRP A 33 -0.53 5.22 12.83
C TRP A 33 -1.44 4.17 13.46
N LEU A 34 -1.54 4.12 14.79
CA LEU A 34 -2.47 3.21 15.48
C LEU A 34 -3.93 3.48 15.08
N ASN A 35 -4.33 4.75 15.04
CA ASN A 35 -5.66 5.14 14.55
C ASN A 35 -5.88 4.82 13.07
N THR A 36 -4.85 4.97 12.25
CA THR A 36 -4.91 4.66 10.81
C THR A 36 -5.08 3.15 10.59
N CYS A 37 -4.31 2.32 11.29
CA CYS A 37 -4.44 0.86 11.27
C CYS A 37 -5.82 0.41 11.73
N GLU A 38 -6.36 1.01 12.79
CA GLU A 38 -7.70 0.70 13.29
C GLU A 38 -8.80 1.00 12.25
N LYS A 39 -8.69 2.13 11.54
CA LYS A 39 -9.60 2.46 10.41
C LYS A 39 -9.45 1.50 9.23
N LEU A 40 -8.24 1.03 8.94
CA LEU A 40 -7.97 0.08 7.86
C LEU A 40 -8.62 -1.28 8.10
N VAL A 41 -8.80 -1.70 9.35
CA VAL A 41 -9.49 -2.95 9.71
C VAL A 41 -10.87 -3.02 9.06
N GLU A 42 -11.66 -1.94 9.14
CA GLU A 42 -13.00 -1.88 8.55
C GLU A 42 -12.96 -2.00 7.03
N LYS A 43 -11.96 -1.40 6.37
CA LYS A 43 -11.77 -1.53 4.92
C LYS A 43 -11.49 -2.99 4.56
N TYR A 44 -10.64 -3.68 5.34
CA TYR A 44 -10.24 -5.05 5.09
C TYR A 44 -11.40 -6.03 5.32
N VAL A 45 -12.16 -5.85 6.40
CA VAL A 45 -13.36 -6.66 6.69
C VAL A 45 -14.40 -6.51 5.58
N LYS A 46 -14.76 -5.28 5.22
CA LYS A 46 -15.72 -5.01 4.14
C LYS A 46 -15.28 -5.67 2.85
N TYR A 47 -14.01 -5.50 2.50
CA TYR A 47 -13.48 -6.07 1.28
C TYR A 47 -13.43 -7.61 1.32
N ALA A 48 -13.01 -8.22 2.42
CA ALA A 48 -13.02 -9.68 2.57
C ALA A 48 -14.42 -10.26 2.32
N ILE A 49 -15.46 -9.63 2.89
CA ILE A 49 -16.86 -10.06 2.73
C ILE A 49 -17.35 -9.86 1.30
N SER A 50 -17.01 -8.73 0.64
CA SER A 50 -17.49 -8.45 -0.72
C SER A 50 -16.85 -9.28 -1.83
N ASN A 51 -15.71 -9.94 -1.59
CA ASN A 51 -14.94 -10.62 -2.64
C ASN A 51 -15.04 -12.15 -2.59
N THR A 52 -15.94 -12.71 -1.78
CA THR A 52 -16.14 -14.16 -1.69
C THR A 52 -17.58 -14.52 -1.38
N GLU A 53 -18.00 -15.69 -1.85
CA GLU A 53 -19.30 -16.31 -1.54
C GLU A 53 -19.17 -17.38 -0.44
N ASP A 54 -18.01 -17.47 0.23
CA ASP A 54 -17.78 -18.41 1.32
C ASP A 54 -18.68 -18.05 2.53
N PRO A 55 -19.60 -18.94 2.97
CA PRO A 55 -20.52 -18.65 4.07
C PRO A 55 -19.80 -18.43 5.41
N THR A 56 -18.52 -18.82 5.53
CA THR A 56 -17.72 -18.63 6.74
C THR A 56 -16.98 -17.28 6.76
N VAL A 57 -16.99 -16.52 5.67
CA VAL A 57 -16.16 -15.31 5.52
C VAL A 57 -16.46 -14.27 6.59
N GLU A 58 -17.74 -14.05 6.93
CA GLU A 58 -18.12 -13.04 7.91
C GLU A 58 -17.53 -13.36 9.29
N ILE A 59 -17.59 -14.63 9.70
CA ILE A 59 -17.02 -15.10 10.97
C ILE A 59 -15.51 -14.95 10.95
N ARG A 60 -14.84 -15.34 9.85
CA ARG A 60 -13.38 -15.23 9.71
C ARG A 60 -12.92 -13.76 9.70
N ALA A 61 -13.65 -12.88 9.02
CA ALA A 61 -13.37 -11.45 8.98
C ALA A 61 -13.57 -10.80 10.35
N LEU A 62 -14.60 -11.19 11.11
CA LEU A 62 -14.81 -10.73 12.47
C LEU A 62 -13.68 -11.19 13.40
N LYS A 63 -13.24 -12.46 13.29
CA LYS A 63 -12.08 -12.96 14.05
C LYS A 63 -10.79 -12.20 13.73
N TYR A 64 -10.55 -11.87 12.46
CA TYR A 64 -9.44 -11.00 12.06
C TYR A 64 -9.54 -9.63 12.74
N LYS A 65 -10.71 -8.99 12.67
CA LYS A 65 -10.95 -7.68 13.29
C LYS A 65 -10.67 -7.71 14.78
N THR A 66 -11.21 -8.70 15.50
CA THR A 66 -10.99 -8.86 16.94
C THR A 66 -9.50 -9.05 17.24
N CYS A 67 -8.84 -10.00 16.56
CA CYS A 67 -7.40 -10.27 16.69
C CYS A 67 -6.55 -9.00 16.56
N TYR A 68 -6.76 -8.24 15.47
CA TYR A 68 -5.89 -7.11 15.17
C TYR A 68 -6.20 -5.89 16.06
N VAL A 69 -7.48 -5.62 16.35
CA VAL A 69 -7.87 -4.51 17.25
C VAL A 69 -7.38 -4.76 18.67
N GLU A 70 -7.42 -6.00 19.17
CA GLU A 70 -6.86 -6.35 20.48
C GLU A 70 -5.35 -6.10 20.50
N ALA A 71 -4.61 -6.55 19.48
CA ALA A 71 -3.18 -6.27 19.37
C ALA A 71 -2.86 -4.76 19.33
N LEU A 72 -3.65 -3.95 18.60
CA LEU A 72 -3.49 -2.49 18.59
C LEU A 72 -3.74 -1.87 19.97
N LYS A 73 -4.71 -2.37 20.74
CA LYS A 73 -4.98 -1.91 22.12
C LYS A 73 -3.82 -2.26 23.05
N GLU A 74 -3.27 -3.46 22.95
CA GLU A 74 -2.10 -3.87 23.72
C GLU A 74 -0.89 -2.97 23.41
N LEU A 75 -0.66 -2.67 22.13
CA LEU A 75 0.41 -1.76 21.69
C LEU A 75 0.22 -0.31 22.15
N ARG A 76 -1.03 0.16 22.33
CA ARG A 76 -1.30 1.47 22.94
C ARG A 76 -0.91 1.50 24.42
N ILE A 77 -1.19 0.42 25.15
CA ILE A 77 -0.91 0.33 26.60
C ILE A 77 0.57 0.09 26.86
N ASN A 78 1.19 -0.80 26.08
CA ASN A 78 2.59 -1.16 26.19
C ASN A 78 3.25 -1.16 24.80
N PRO A 79 3.74 -0.01 24.32
CA PRO A 79 4.42 0.11 23.03
C PRO A 79 5.66 -0.79 22.89
N LEU A 80 6.25 -1.22 24.01
CA LEU A 80 7.44 -2.08 24.05
C LEU A 80 7.12 -3.58 24.07
N ALA A 81 5.85 -3.98 24.09
CA ALA A 81 5.44 -5.39 24.21
C ALA A 81 6.09 -6.31 23.15
N HIS A 82 6.42 -5.76 21.98
CA HIS A 82 7.00 -6.49 20.85
C HIS A 82 8.39 -5.97 20.43
N GLY A 83 9.08 -5.23 21.30
CA GLY A 83 10.37 -4.60 21.01
C GLY A 83 10.19 -3.23 20.34
N GLN A 84 10.77 -3.04 19.15
CA GLN A 84 10.69 -1.77 18.44
C GLN A 84 9.31 -1.59 17.78
N LEU A 85 8.60 -0.52 18.14
CA LEU A 85 7.34 -0.17 17.50
C LEU A 85 7.61 0.60 16.21
N THR A 86 7.33 -0.05 15.09
CA THR A 86 7.48 0.51 13.74
C THR A 86 6.17 0.34 12.97
N ILE A 87 6.00 1.12 11.90
CA ILE A 87 4.84 0.96 11.00
C ILE A 87 4.82 -0.46 10.42
N ARG A 88 6.00 -0.99 10.07
CA ARG A 88 6.17 -2.35 9.55
C ARG A 88 5.63 -3.39 10.54
N LEU A 89 5.96 -3.29 11.82
CA LEU A 89 5.40 -4.19 12.84
C LEU A 89 3.86 -4.14 12.86
N LEU A 90 3.26 -2.94 12.78
CA LEU A 90 1.80 -2.80 12.75
C LEU A 90 1.19 -3.53 11.55
N LEU A 91 1.83 -3.44 10.38
CA LEU A 91 1.39 -4.12 9.16
C LEU A 91 1.62 -5.64 9.23
N ASP A 92 2.75 -6.10 9.76
CA ASP A 92 3.09 -7.52 9.93
C ASP A 92 2.11 -8.22 10.86
N VAL A 93 1.70 -7.56 11.95
CA VAL A 93 0.67 -8.08 12.88
C VAL A 93 -0.69 -8.19 12.16
N SER A 94 -1.05 -7.19 11.36
CA SER A 94 -2.29 -7.23 10.55
C SER A 94 -2.28 -8.42 9.60
N GLU A 95 -1.18 -8.60 8.85
CA GLU A 95 -0.99 -9.70 7.91
C GLU A 95 -1.04 -11.05 8.61
N THR A 96 -0.41 -11.16 9.78
CA THR A 96 -0.45 -12.39 10.60
C THR A 96 -1.88 -12.72 11.05
N CYS A 97 -2.64 -11.74 11.55
CA CYS A 97 -4.04 -11.93 11.90
C CYS A 97 -4.87 -12.35 10.67
N LEU A 98 -4.67 -11.74 9.50
CA LEU A 98 -5.34 -12.13 8.25
C LEU A 98 -5.04 -13.57 7.85
N ARG A 99 -3.76 -13.94 7.81
CA ARG A 99 -3.29 -15.28 7.43
C ARG A 99 -3.81 -16.34 8.40
N SER A 100 -3.88 -16.03 9.70
CA SER A 100 -4.45 -16.95 10.72
C SER A 100 -5.92 -17.31 10.45
N GLN A 101 -6.65 -16.43 9.76
CA GLN A 101 -8.04 -16.66 9.35
C GLN A 101 -8.16 -17.13 7.89
N GLY A 102 -7.05 -17.51 7.25
CA GLY A 102 -7.02 -18.04 5.88
C GLY A 102 -7.15 -16.98 4.78
N PHE A 103 -6.92 -15.70 5.09
CA PHE A 103 -6.80 -14.64 4.08
C PHE A 103 -5.33 -14.46 3.68
N PHE A 104 -4.94 -15.06 2.55
CA PHE A 104 -3.55 -15.02 2.06
C PHE A 104 -3.25 -13.86 1.10
N ASP A 105 -4.25 -13.42 0.34
CA ASP A 105 -4.17 -12.26 -0.56
C ASP A 105 -5.58 -11.73 -0.78
N LEU A 106 -5.98 -10.75 0.04
CA LEU A 106 -7.28 -10.10 -0.11
C LEU A 106 -7.38 -9.47 -1.51
N TRP A 107 -6.38 -8.70 -1.92
CA TRP A 107 -6.43 -7.87 -3.12
C TRP A 107 -6.28 -8.63 -4.44
N LYS A 108 -6.21 -9.97 -4.43
CA LYS A 108 -5.96 -10.77 -5.63
C LYS A 108 -6.91 -10.44 -6.79
N GLN A 109 -8.21 -10.33 -6.53
CA GLN A 109 -9.21 -10.04 -7.57
C GLN A 109 -9.07 -8.61 -8.09
N GLN A 110 -8.92 -7.63 -7.20
CA GLN A 110 -8.69 -6.22 -7.57
C GLN A 110 -7.42 -6.07 -8.40
N LYS A 111 -6.30 -6.62 -7.95
CA LYS A 111 -5.02 -6.58 -8.67
C LYS A 111 -5.14 -7.21 -10.05
N LYS A 112 -5.89 -8.30 -10.18
CA LYS A 112 -6.13 -8.93 -11.50
C LYS A 112 -6.87 -7.97 -12.43
N TYR A 113 -7.96 -7.36 -11.96
CA TYR A 113 -8.74 -6.40 -12.73
C TYR A 113 -7.91 -5.17 -13.14
N GLU A 114 -7.15 -4.59 -12.20
CA GLU A 114 -6.27 -3.44 -12.44
C GLU A 114 -5.18 -3.79 -13.46
N ASN A 115 -4.55 -4.96 -13.34
CA ASN A 115 -3.53 -5.42 -14.27
C ASN A 115 -4.11 -5.63 -15.68
N GLU A 116 -5.27 -6.27 -15.80
CA GLU A 116 -5.93 -6.49 -17.10
C GLU A 116 -6.31 -5.16 -17.76
N SER A 117 -6.84 -4.21 -16.98
CA SER A 117 -7.15 -2.85 -17.44
C SER A 117 -5.90 -2.09 -17.89
N ALA A 118 -4.83 -2.12 -17.09
CA ALA A 118 -3.57 -1.48 -17.42
C ALA A 118 -2.93 -2.07 -18.69
N LEU A 119 -2.92 -3.40 -18.83
CA LEU A 119 -2.39 -4.09 -20.00
C LEU A 119 -3.16 -3.73 -21.28
N SER A 120 -4.48 -3.58 -21.19
CA SER A 120 -5.31 -3.18 -22.34
C SER A 120 -4.93 -1.80 -22.91
N GLN A 121 -4.46 -0.89 -22.06
CA GLN A 121 -4.09 0.49 -22.44
C GLN A 121 -2.60 0.64 -22.74
N PHE A 122 -1.76 -0.30 -22.29
CA PHE A 122 -0.32 -0.23 -22.33
C PHE A 122 0.24 0.08 -23.73
N ARG A 123 -0.24 -0.64 -24.76
CA ARG A 123 0.24 -0.45 -26.14
C ARG A 123 -0.08 0.94 -26.68
N SER A 124 -1.28 1.46 -26.43
CA SER A 124 -1.65 2.81 -26.86
C SER A 124 -0.77 3.84 -26.18
N ARG A 125 -0.57 3.69 -24.87
CA ARG A 125 0.23 4.60 -24.07
C ARG A 125 1.70 4.64 -24.52
N LEU A 126 2.30 3.50 -24.82
CA LEU A 126 3.65 3.46 -25.39
C LEU A 126 3.74 4.17 -26.74
N ALA A 127 2.77 3.95 -27.63
CA ALA A 127 2.74 4.61 -28.93
C ALA A 127 2.61 6.13 -28.82
N GLU A 128 1.91 6.65 -27.81
CA GLU A 128 1.86 8.09 -27.51
C GLU A 128 3.22 8.63 -27.06
N ILE A 129 3.89 7.92 -26.15
CA ILE A 129 5.22 8.31 -25.64
C ILE A 129 6.26 8.29 -26.77
N ASP A 130 6.21 7.28 -27.66
CA ASP A 130 7.16 7.14 -28.78
C ASP A 130 7.04 8.28 -29.80
N ARG A 131 5.86 8.87 -29.94
CA ARG A 131 5.61 10.04 -30.83
C ARG A 131 6.24 11.33 -30.30
N ILE A 132 6.64 11.39 -29.03
CA ILE A 132 7.29 12.57 -28.46
C ILE A 132 8.74 12.60 -28.92
N HIS A 133 9.06 13.44 -29.91
CA HIS A 133 10.42 13.51 -30.48
C HIS A 133 11.44 14.23 -29.59
N ASP A 134 10.97 15.16 -28.73
CA ASP A 134 11.86 15.83 -27.77
C ASP A 134 12.23 14.88 -26.63
N PHE A 135 13.53 14.64 -26.47
CA PHE A 135 14.06 13.67 -25.49
C PHE A 135 13.66 14.03 -24.06
N ARG A 136 13.78 15.31 -23.69
CA ARG A 136 13.49 15.77 -22.32
C ARG A 136 12.01 15.63 -22.01
N GLN A 137 11.15 16.06 -22.94
CA GLN A 137 9.70 15.96 -22.81
C GLN A 137 9.24 14.51 -22.72
N ARG A 138 9.85 13.60 -23.49
CA ARG A 138 9.56 12.17 -23.41
C ARG A 138 9.84 11.60 -22.03
N TRP A 139 10.99 11.93 -21.44
CA TRP A 139 11.33 11.50 -20.07
C TRP A 139 10.41 12.09 -19.02
N ILE A 140 10.05 13.37 -19.15
CA ILE A 140 9.07 14.01 -18.25
C ILE A 140 7.73 13.25 -18.30
N GLU A 141 7.26 12.91 -19.50
CA GLU A 141 6.01 12.18 -19.69
C GLU A 141 6.05 10.75 -19.09
N ILE A 142 7.20 10.08 -19.20
CA ILE A 142 7.43 8.77 -18.55
C ILE A 142 7.39 8.92 -17.03
N CYS A 143 8.09 9.90 -16.46
CA CYS A 143 8.09 10.15 -15.02
C CYS A 143 6.68 10.47 -14.50
N TYR A 144 5.91 11.29 -15.22
CA TYR A 144 4.50 11.52 -14.90
C TYR A 144 3.67 10.25 -14.96
N GLY A 145 3.90 9.40 -15.97
CA GLY A 145 3.24 8.09 -16.07
C GLY A 145 3.53 7.19 -14.87
N VAL A 146 4.78 7.15 -14.39
CA VAL A 146 5.17 6.38 -13.20
C VAL A 146 4.46 6.92 -11.95
N LEU A 147 4.45 8.24 -11.75
CA LEU A 147 3.79 8.86 -10.60
C LEU A 147 2.27 8.67 -10.64
N ALA A 148 1.65 8.88 -11.80
CA ALA A 148 0.22 8.65 -11.98
C ALA A 148 -0.14 7.19 -11.69
N GLY A 149 0.69 6.23 -12.12
CA GLY A 149 0.52 4.80 -11.84
C GLY A 149 0.41 4.44 -10.36
N ILE A 150 1.10 5.20 -9.50
CA ILE A 150 1.08 5.01 -8.04
C ILE A 150 -0.24 5.53 -7.42
N GLU A 151 -0.87 6.54 -8.03
CA GLU A 151 -2.12 7.17 -7.55
C GLU A 151 -3.41 6.52 -8.10
N ILE A 152 -3.32 5.52 -8.98
CA ILE A 152 -4.49 4.97 -9.71
C ILE A 152 -5.55 4.31 -8.80
N ASP A 153 -5.27 3.99 -7.53
CA ASP A 153 -6.29 3.57 -6.54
C ASP A 153 -7.24 4.74 -6.13
N VAL A 154 -6.84 6.01 -6.36
CA VAL A 154 -7.65 7.21 -6.05
C VAL A 154 -8.37 7.76 -7.29
N ILE A 155 -7.81 7.59 -8.49
CA ILE A 155 -8.32 8.20 -9.73
C ILE A 155 -9.49 7.41 -10.34
N ILE A 156 -9.56 6.08 -10.14
CA ILE A 156 -10.63 5.24 -10.72
C ILE A 156 -12.02 5.55 -10.12
N LYS A 157 -12.09 6.18 -8.93
CA LYS A 157 -13.35 6.69 -8.37
C LYS A 157 -13.71 8.14 -8.77
N GLY A 158 -12.83 8.84 -9.48
CA GLY A 158 -12.95 10.29 -9.68
C GLY A 158 -12.91 10.80 -11.11
N SER A 159 -12.18 10.18 -12.04
CA SER A 159 -11.95 10.89 -13.31
C SER A 159 -11.48 10.01 -14.48
N CYS A 160 -12.45 9.53 -15.26
CA CYS A 160 -12.27 9.25 -16.69
C CYS A 160 -12.11 10.56 -17.53
N LEU A 161 -11.75 11.70 -16.92
CA LEU A 161 -11.85 13.01 -17.57
C LEU A 161 -10.71 14.01 -17.34
N VAL A 162 -9.67 13.71 -16.54
CA VAL A 162 -8.65 14.73 -16.20
C VAL A 162 -7.39 14.66 -17.06
N LEU A 163 -7.11 13.56 -17.77
CA LEU A 163 -5.93 13.48 -18.65
C LEU A 163 -6.13 14.11 -20.05
N HIS A 164 -7.27 14.75 -20.32
CA HIS A 164 -7.54 15.41 -21.61
C HIS A 164 -7.56 16.95 -21.56
N THR A 165 -7.00 17.57 -20.52
CA THR A 165 -6.77 19.03 -20.55
C THR A 165 -5.29 19.35 -20.39
N PRO A 166 -4.64 19.99 -21.39
CA PRO A 166 -3.32 20.56 -21.22
C PRO A 166 -3.48 21.84 -20.39
N LYS A 167 -3.59 21.69 -19.07
CA LYS A 167 -3.37 22.80 -18.16
C LYS A 167 -1.88 22.85 -17.87
N THR A 168 -1.19 23.68 -18.65
CA THR A 168 0.09 24.29 -18.25
C THR A 168 0.01 24.73 -16.80
N ILE A 169 0.66 23.99 -15.91
CA ILE A 169 1.00 24.47 -14.58
C ILE A 169 2.15 25.46 -14.80
N LYS A 170 1.81 26.75 -14.88
CA LYS A 170 2.81 27.82 -14.80
C LYS A 170 3.18 27.98 -13.33
N PHE A 171 4.44 27.73 -13.00
CA PHE A 171 5.04 28.24 -11.78
C PHE A 171 5.39 29.71 -12.02
N SER A 172 4.70 30.60 -11.29
CA SER A 172 5.11 31.98 -11.05
C SER A 172 5.60 32.10 -9.61
#